data_AF-A0A960FAU6-F1
#
_entry.id   AF-A0A960FAU6-F1
#
_cell.length_a   1.000
_cell.length_b   1.000
_cell.length_c   1.000
_cell.angle_alpha   90.00
_cell.angle_beta   90.00
_cell.angle_gamma   90.00
#
_symmetry.space_group_name_H-M   'P 1'
#
loop_
_entity.id
_entity.type
_entity.pdbx_description
1 polymer ?
#
loop_
_entity_poly.entity_id
_entity_poly.type
_entity_poly.pdbx_seq_one_letter_code
_entity_poly.pdbx_strand_id
1 'polypeptide(L)'
;MTDLASPVPPDELDLRVGVDVKSSLLALNASLRDAIAATRIANAPRPVLDEAAELVARAAALLAPHGHAGPYQQGGFDQPSPDTFSTRHQLEPGEVFPFSPIIGWLNPLAAPVQLWREPDPDTSHPADAGIRIGGTMTMTPPYVGPPSTVHGGVVALVFDELLGVCAVVNGLGAMTGTLTIRYRRPTPLQAQVDLRSWIDRVEGRKVFIDGTMHHDGELTAEAEGIFIRMNA
;
A
#
# COMPACT_ATOMS: atom_id res chain seq x y z
N MET A 1 21.54 15.71 -2.89
CA MET A 1 20.21 15.74 -3.54
C MET A 1 20.14 14.50 -4.42
N THR A 2 19.78 13.38 -3.81
CA THR A 2 19.57 12.14 -4.55
C THR A 2 18.14 12.19 -5.03
N ASP A 3 17.96 12.11 -6.34
CA ASP A 3 16.66 12.07 -7.01
C ASP A 3 15.91 10.83 -6.51
N LEU A 4 14.94 11.04 -5.61
CA LEU A 4 13.99 10.01 -5.21
C LEU A 4 13.03 9.88 -6.38
N ALA A 5 13.39 9.05 -7.36
CA ALA A 5 12.56 8.82 -8.53
C ALA A 5 11.13 8.51 -8.07
N SER A 6 10.19 9.38 -8.47
CA SER A 6 8.77 9.17 -8.25
C SER A 6 8.36 7.80 -8.80
N PRO A 7 7.52 7.03 -8.10
CA PRO A 7 7.15 5.71 -8.54
C PRO A 7 6.48 5.80 -9.93
N VAL A 8 6.93 4.97 -10.87
CA VAL A 8 6.37 4.90 -12.23
C VAL A 8 5.16 3.96 -12.19
N PRO A 9 3.93 4.43 -12.42
CA PRO A 9 2.75 3.57 -12.45
C PRO A 9 2.85 2.56 -13.60
N PRO A 10 2.36 1.32 -13.43
CA PRO A 10 2.27 0.37 -14.53
C PRO A 10 1.31 0.89 -15.61
N ASP A 11 1.77 0.85 -16.86
CA ASP A 11 1.06 1.36 -18.03
C ASP A 11 -0.33 0.68 -18.21
N GLU A 12 -0.51 -0.54 -17.71
CA GLU A 12 -1.63 -1.44 -18.07
C GLU A 12 -2.67 -1.74 -16.97
N LEU A 13 -2.77 -0.97 -15.89
CA LEU A 13 -3.95 -1.08 -15.00
C LEU A 13 -5.27 -0.83 -15.77
N ASP A 14 -6.04 -1.89 -16.03
CA ASP A 14 -7.36 -1.89 -16.68
C ASP A 14 -8.44 -1.41 -15.70
N LEU A 15 -8.37 -0.12 -15.37
CA LEU A 15 -9.51 0.59 -14.78
C LEU A 15 -10.51 0.78 -15.91
N ARG A 16 -11.82 0.59 -15.66
CA ARG A 16 -12.91 0.94 -16.59
C ARG A 16 -13.06 2.46 -16.76
N VAL A 17 -11.94 3.12 -17.01
CA VAL A 17 -11.70 4.55 -17.01
C VAL A 17 -10.77 4.76 -18.20
N GLY A 18 -11.19 5.55 -19.20
CA GLY A 18 -10.39 5.75 -20.41
C GLY A 18 -8.94 6.17 -20.10
N VAL A 19 -7.99 5.76 -20.94
CA VAL A 19 -6.54 5.95 -20.73
C VAL A 19 -6.17 7.39 -20.33
N ASP A 20 -6.81 8.39 -20.93
CA ASP A 20 -6.60 9.81 -20.64
C ASP A 20 -7.07 10.24 -19.24
N VAL A 21 -8.11 9.60 -18.72
CA VAL A 21 -8.65 9.88 -17.38
C VAL A 21 -7.78 9.22 -16.32
N LYS A 22 -7.25 8.02 -16.58
CA LYS A 22 -6.29 7.34 -15.69
C LYS A 22 -5.00 8.15 -15.53
N SER A 23 -4.41 8.62 -16.62
CA SER A 23 -3.19 9.43 -16.57
C SER A 23 -3.40 10.75 -15.82
N SER A 24 -4.54 11.41 -16.04
CA SER A 24 -4.92 12.63 -15.32
C SER A 24 -5.10 12.38 -13.81
N LEU A 25 -5.75 11.28 -13.43
CA LEU A 25 -5.96 10.92 -12.02
C LEU A 25 -4.64 10.57 -11.32
N LEU A 26 -3.72 9.89 -12.00
CA LEU A 26 -2.39 9.61 -11.49
C LEU A 26 -1.60 10.91 -11.23
N ALA A 27 -1.61 11.84 -12.19
CA ALA A 27 -0.94 13.14 -12.07
C ALA A 27 -1.53 13.98 -10.92
N LEU A 28 -2.86 13.99 -10.77
CA LEU A 28 -3.52 14.67 -9.66
C LEU A 28 -3.12 14.07 -8.31
N ASN A 29 -3.15 12.73 -8.18
CA ASN A 29 -2.75 12.06 -6.94
C ASN A 29 -1.28 12.30 -6.58
N ALA A 30 -0.38 12.30 -7.56
CA ALA A 30 1.02 12.67 -7.36
C ALA A 30 1.15 14.11 -6.82
N SER A 31 0.46 15.07 -7.44
CA SER A 31 0.46 16.47 -7.01
C SER A 31 -0.10 16.66 -5.59
N LEU A 32 -1.13 15.88 -5.23
CA LEU A 32 -1.68 15.87 -3.87
C LEU A 32 -0.69 15.32 -2.84
N ARG A 33 0.04 14.25 -3.17
CA ARG A 33 1.12 13.72 -2.30
C ARG A 33 2.22 14.75 -2.10
N ASP A 34 2.63 15.44 -3.16
CA ASP A 34 3.62 16.53 -3.07
C ASP A 34 3.14 17.66 -2.16
N ALA A 35 1.87 18.06 -2.29
CA ALA A 35 1.26 19.07 -1.43
C ALA A 35 1.20 18.62 0.04
N ILE A 36 0.86 17.37 0.33
CA ILE A 36 0.87 16.79 1.69
C ILE A 36 2.29 16.81 2.26
N ALA A 37 3.28 16.35 1.48
CA ALA A 37 4.67 16.33 1.90
C ALA A 37 5.21 17.74 2.17
N ALA A 38 4.95 18.69 1.27
CA ALA A 38 5.35 20.10 1.43
C ALA A 38 4.69 20.74 2.65
N THR A 39 3.37 20.55 2.83
CA THR A 39 2.62 21.09 3.99
C THR A 39 3.22 20.61 5.30
N ARG A 40 3.61 19.33 5.37
CA ARG A 40 4.15 18.74 6.60
C ARG A 40 5.42 19.41 7.10
N ILE A 41 6.27 19.90 6.19
CA ILE A 41 7.59 20.46 6.50
C ILE A 41 7.67 21.98 6.30
N ALA A 42 6.57 22.62 5.90
CA ALA A 42 6.55 24.05 5.62
C ALA A 42 6.76 24.88 6.89
N ASN A 43 7.68 25.84 6.81
CA ASN A 43 7.79 26.97 7.72
C ASN A 43 7.70 28.25 6.88
N ALA A 44 6.49 28.58 6.44
CA ALA A 44 6.23 29.66 5.49
C ALA A 44 5.47 30.83 6.13
N PRO A 45 5.62 32.07 5.63
CA PRO A 45 4.81 33.20 6.06
C PRO A 45 3.32 32.98 5.80
N ARG A 46 2.47 33.58 6.64
CA ARG A 46 1.00 33.46 6.53
C ARG A 46 0.44 33.70 5.12
N PRO A 47 0.84 34.74 4.36
CA PRO A 47 0.30 34.94 3.01
C PRO A 47 0.51 33.75 2.05
N VAL A 48 1.65 33.04 2.18
CA VAL A 48 1.94 31.85 1.36
C VAL A 48 1.06 30.67 1.78
N LEU A 49 0.82 30.51 3.09
CA LEU A 49 -0.07 29.47 3.61
C LEU A 49 -1.52 29.70 3.20
N ASP A 50 -1.97 30.95 3.24
CA ASP A 50 -3.33 31.35 2.83
C ASP A 50 -3.54 31.08 1.31
N GLU A 51 -2.58 31.46 0.45
CA GLU A 51 -2.64 31.18 -0.99
C GLU A 51 -2.66 29.67 -1.29
N ALA A 52 -1.79 28.89 -0.63
CA ALA A 52 -1.76 27.44 -0.79
C ALA A 52 -3.09 26.79 -0.38
N ALA A 53 -3.70 27.25 0.72
CA ALA A 53 -4.99 26.77 1.18
C ALA A 53 -6.12 27.07 0.18
N GLU A 54 -6.12 28.27 -0.42
CA GLU A 54 -7.09 28.64 -1.47
C GLU A 54 -6.96 27.75 -2.71
N LEU A 55 -5.74 27.42 -3.14
CA LEU A 55 -5.51 26.53 -4.28
C LEU A 55 -6.04 25.11 -4.02
N VAL A 56 -5.78 24.55 -2.83
CA VAL A 56 -6.30 23.23 -2.44
C VAL A 56 -7.83 23.26 -2.34
N ALA A 57 -8.41 24.30 -1.76
CA ALA A 57 -9.86 24.46 -1.66
C ALA A 57 -10.52 24.54 -3.04
N ARG A 58 -9.91 25.26 -3.99
CA ARG A 58 -10.39 25.33 -5.37
C ARG A 58 -10.33 23.98 -6.07
N ALA A 59 -9.24 23.22 -5.91
CA ALA A 59 -9.13 21.87 -6.46
C ALA A 59 -10.24 20.95 -5.91
N ALA A 60 -10.48 20.99 -4.59
CA ALA A 60 -11.57 20.23 -3.97
C ALA A 60 -12.95 20.64 -4.51
N ALA A 61 -13.21 21.94 -4.67
CA ALA A 61 -14.47 22.45 -5.21
C ALA A 61 -14.71 22.04 -6.67
N LEU A 62 -13.65 21.92 -7.49
CA LEU A 62 -13.74 21.41 -8.86
C LEU A 62 -14.15 19.93 -8.91
N LEU A 63 -13.66 19.11 -7.96
CA LEU A 63 -13.93 17.67 -7.93
C LEU A 63 -15.28 17.33 -7.29
N ALA A 64 -15.76 18.15 -6.35
CA ALA A 64 -16.94 17.85 -5.54
C ALA A 64 -18.21 17.47 -6.34
N PRO A 65 -18.56 18.14 -7.46
CA PRO A 65 -19.73 17.76 -8.27
C PRO A 65 -19.61 16.41 -8.98
N HIS A 66 -18.41 15.84 -9.06
CA HIS A 66 -18.10 14.58 -9.74
C HIS A 66 -17.97 13.39 -8.77
N GLY A 67 -18.21 13.60 -7.48
CA GLY A 67 -18.20 12.53 -6.48
C GLY A 67 -19.36 11.55 -6.68
N HIS A 68 -19.13 10.27 -6.40
CA HIS A 68 -20.18 9.26 -6.36
C HIS A 68 -20.45 8.78 -4.93
N ALA A 69 -21.69 8.38 -4.68
CA ALA A 69 -22.03 7.68 -3.45
C ALA A 69 -21.41 6.27 -3.47
N GLY A 70 -21.06 5.77 -2.29
CA GLY A 70 -20.53 4.41 -2.13
C GLY A 70 -21.53 3.31 -2.53
N PRO A 71 -21.16 2.03 -2.33
CA PRO A 71 -20.04 1.55 -1.53
C PRO A 71 -18.67 1.88 -2.15
N TYR A 72 -17.69 2.13 -1.28
CA TYR A 72 -16.29 2.34 -1.66
C TYR A 72 -15.50 1.05 -1.44
N GLN A 73 -14.52 0.79 -2.31
CA GLN A 73 -13.62 -0.35 -2.15
C GLN A 73 -12.21 -0.01 -2.64
N GLN A 74 -11.21 -0.72 -2.12
CA GLN A 74 -9.82 -0.52 -2.51
C GLN A 74 -9.49 -1.02 -3.94
N GLY A 75 -10.40 -1.77 -4.55
CA GLY A 75 -10.21 -2.50 -5.79
C GLY A 75 -10.69 -1.83 -7.08
N GLY A 76 -11.38 -0.70 -7.01
CA GLY A 76 -12.02 -0.08 -8.16
C GLY A 76 -13.13 0.91 -7.77
N PHE A 77 -13.63 1.66 -8.76
CA PHE A 77 -14.74 2.60 -8.58
C PHE A 77 -16.13 1.92 -8.55
N ASP A 78 -16.30 0.78 -9.23
CA ASP A 78 -17.60 0.11 -9.38
C ASP A 78 -17.99 -0.72 -8.15
N GLN A 79 -19.25 -1.15 -8.08
CA GLN A 79 -19.80 -2.03 -7.02
C GLN A 79 -19.02 -3.35 -6.88
N PRO A 80 -18.98 -3.98 -5.68
CA PRO A 80 -18.27 -5.23 -5.48
C PRO A 80 -18.81 -6.32 -6.42
N SER A 81 -17.92 -6.86 -7.27
CA SER A 81 -18.12 -8.21 -7.78
C SER A 81 -17.96 -9.17 -6.58
N PRO A 82 -18.84 -10.18 -6.42
CA PRO A 82 -18.78 -11.12 -5.31
C PRO A 82 -17.46 -11.93 -5.24
N ASP A 83 -16.60 -11.86 -6.26
CA ASP A 83 -15.42 -12.72 -6.42
C ASP A 83 -14.13 -11.92 -6.68
N THR A 84 -13.98 -10.76 -6.03
CA THR A 84 -12.88 -9.82 -6.36
C THR A 84 -11.50 -10.21 -5.85
N PHE A 85 -11.38 -10.97 -4.76
CA PHE A 85 -10.05 -11.36 -4.26
C PHE A 85 -9.49 -12.59 -4.98
N SER A 86 -10.35 -13.58 -5.28
CA SER A 86 -9.95 -14.82 -5.97
C SER A 86 -9.51 -14.58 -7.41
N THR A 87 -10.04 -13.55 -8.08
CA THR A 87 -9.72 -13.20 -9.48
C THR A 87 -8.49 -12.32 -9.65
N ARG A 88 -7.99 -11.71 -8.56
CA ARG A 88 -6.81 -10.80 -8.59
C ARG A 88 -5.47 -11.50 -8.40
N HIS A 89 -5.45 -12.81 -8.24
CA HIS A 89 -4.22 -13.59 -8.10
C HIS A 89 -3.30 -13.54 -9.33
N GLN A 90 -3.77 -13.00 -10.46
CA GLN A 90 -2.98 -12.83 -11.69
C GLN A 90 -2.37 -11.42 -11.81
N LEU A 91 -2.82 -10.46 -10.99
CA LEU A 91 -2.34 -9.08 -11.02
C LEU A 91 -0.98 -8.96 -10.34
N GLU A 92 -0.18 -7.98 -10.76
CA GLU A 92 1.03 -7.64 -10.01
C GLU A 92 0.64 -7.06 -8.64
N PRO A 93 1.45 -7.28 -7.57
CA PRO A 93 1.14 -6.84 -6.21
C PRO A 93 0.68 -5.38 -6.11
N GLY A 94 1.33 -4.47 -6.83
CA GLY A 94 0.98 -3.04 -6.87
C GLY A 94 -0.37 -2.71 -7.54
N GLU A 95 -1.00 -3.66 -8.22
CA GLU A 95 -2.26 -3.50 -8.93
C GLU A 95 -3.44 -4.14 -8.19
N VAL A 96 -3.17 -4.95 -7.17
CA VAL A 96 -4.19 -5.68 -6.42
C VAL A 96 -5.21 -4.72 -5.79
N PHE A 97 -4.74 -3.57 -5.31
CA PHE A 97 -5.54 -2.57 -4.58
C PHE A 97 -5.21 -1.12 -5.01
N PRO A 98 -5.67 -0.67 -6.20
CA PRO A 98 -5.32 0.64 -6.75
C PRO A 98 -5.74 1.85 -5.90
N PHE A 99 -6.70 1.67 -4.98
CA PHE A 99 -7.14 2.71 -4.03
C PHE A 99 -6.68 2.44 -2.59
N SER A 100 -5.80 1.45 -2.35
CA SER A 100 -5.21 1.21 -1.02
C SER A 100 -4.50 2.47 -0.48
N PRO A 101 -4.55 2.75 0.83
CA PRO A 101 -3.77 3.81 1.46
C PRO A 101 -2.28 3.48 1.62
N ILE A 102 -1.81 2.33 1.11
CA ILE A 102 -0.40 1.93 1.15
C ILE A 102 0.17 1.74 -0.25
N ILE A 103 -0.45 0.93 -1.11
CA ILE A 103 0.08 0.66 -2.48
C ILE A 103 -0.73 1.33 -3.59
N GLY A 104 -1.83 2.01 -3.23
CA GLY A 104 -2.81 2.50 -4.19
C GLY A 104 -2.38 3.76 -4.93
N TRP A 105 -1.94 3.60 -6.17
CA TRP A 105 -1.55 4.70 -7.06
C TRP A 105 -2.64 5.77 -7.25
N LEU A 106 -3.91 5.41 -7.10
CA LEU A 106 -5.07 6.28 -7.25
C LEU A 106 -5.58 6.85 -5.93
N ASN A 107 -4.87 6.60 -4.83
CA ASN A 107 -5.15 7.15 -3.52
C ASN A 107 -4.06 8.18 -3.14
N PRO A 108 -4.42 9.44 -2.83
CA PRO A 108 -3.45 10.47 -2.49
C PRO A 108 -2.85 10.28 -1.08
N LEU A 109 -3.42 9.40 -0.26
CA LEU A 109 -2.83 9.00 1.03
C LEU A 109 -1.79 7.89 0.88
N ALA A 110 -1.78 7.18 -0.26
CA ALA A 110 -0.92 6.03 -0.47
C ALA A 110 0.53 6.35 -0.19
N ALA A 111 1.12 5.57 0.72
CA ALA A 111 2.54 5.57 0.97
C ALA A 111 3.30 5.13 -0.30
N PRO A 112 4.59 5.48 -0.44
CA PRO A 112 5.40 5.02 -1.56
C PRO A 112 5.90 3.59 -1.29
N VAL A 113 4.97 2.63 -1.14
CA VAL A 113 5.31 1.21 -0.95
C VAL A 113 5.24 0.51 -2.29
N GLN A 114 6.32 -0.19 -2.63
CA GLN A 114 6.41 -1.00 -3.84
C GLN A 114 6.50 -2.46 -3.44
N LEU A 115 5.68 -3.30 -4.08
CA LEU A 115 5.62 -4.73 -3.84
C LEU A 115 5.80 -5.47 -5.16
N TRP A 116 6.48 -6.61 -5.12
CA TRP A 116 6.67 -7.50 -6.27
C TRP A 116 6.62 -8.96 -5.84
N ARG A 117 6.38 -9.84 -6.81
CA ARG A 117 6.40 -11.30 -6.61
C ARG A 117 7.84 -11.78 -6.53
N GLU A 118 8.14 -12.60 -5.54
CA GLU A 118 9.39 -13.34 -5.44
C GLU A 118 9.10 -14.85 -5.51
N PRO A 119 9.87 -15.62 -6.30
CA PRO A 119 9.75 -17.07 -6.27
C PRO A 119 10.19 -17.60 -4.89
N ASP A 120 9.55 -18.66 -4.40
CA ASP A 120 9.99 -19.28 -3.16
C ASP A 120 11.40 -19.87 -3.33
N PRO A 121 12.41 -19.40 -2.55
CA PRO A 121 13.76 -19.97 -2.58
C PRO A 121 13.81 -21.42 -2.04
N ASP A 122 12.81 -21.85 -1.28
CA ASP A 122 12.69 -23.21 -0.75
C ASP A 122 11.58 -23.97 -1.48
N THR A 123 11.98 -24.75 -2.49
CA THR A 123 11.09 -25.63 -3.25
C THR A 123 10.95 -27.02 -2.64
N SER A 124 11.57 -27.27 -1.48
CA SER A 124 11.61 -28.61 -0.85
C SER A 124 10.25 -29.08 -0.33
N HIS A 125 9.30 -28.16 -0.20
CA HIS A 125 7.90 -28.45 0.10
C HIS A 125 7.00 -28.02 -1.08
N PRO A 126 6.67 -28.93 -2.02
CA PRO A 126 5.89 -28.60 -3.21
C PRO A 126 4.45 -28.13 -2.94
N ALA A 127 3.91 -28.43 -1.75
CA ALA A 127 2.63 -27.91 -1.27
C ALA A 127 2.73 -26.48 -0.72
N ASP A 128 3.95 -26.02 -0.41
CA ASP A 128 4.31 -24.69 0.10
C ASP A 128 5.05 -23.85 -0.96
N ALA A 129 5.08 -24.31 -2.22
CA ALA A 129 5.62 -23.56 -3.37
C ALA A 129 4.68 -22.41 -3.77
N GLY A 130 4.47 -21.48 -2.83
CA GLY A 130 3.69 -20.27 -2.98
C GLY A 130 4.52 -19.11 -3.54
N ILE A 131 3.84 -18.04 -3.89
CA ILE A 131 4.46 -16.77 -4.26
C ILE A 131 4.79 -16.01 -2.98
N ARG A 132 6.06 -15.66 -2.78
CA ARG A 132 6.46 -14.71 -1.74
C ARG A 132 6.28 -13.29 -2.26
N ILE A 133 6.09 -12.35 -1.35
CA ILE A 133 6.08 -10.92 -1.68
C ILE A 133 7.36 -10.30 -1.17
N GLY A 134 8.13 -9.69 -2.08
CA GLY A 134 9.17 -8.73 -1.76
C GLY A 134 8.63 -7.31 -1.86
N GLY A 135 9.29 -6.37 -1.21
CA GLY A 135 8.91 -4.96 -1.31
C GLY A 135 9.92 -4.00 -0.72
N THR A 136 9.74 -2.72 -1.01
CA THR A 136 10.46 -1.62 -0.37
C THR A 136 9.52 -0.49 -0.01
N MET A 137 9.90 0.26 1.02
CA MET A 137 9.28 1.54 1.34
C MET A 137 10.33 2.57 1.74
N THR A 138 10.06 3.84 1.43
CA THR A 138 10.82 4.99 1.97
C THR A 138 9.83 6.02 2.48
N MET A 139 9.57 5.99 3.78
CA MET A 139 8.54 6.84 4.39
C MET A 139 9.05 8.28 4.57
N THR A 140 8.22 9.25 4.18
CA THR A 140 8.50 10.70 4.27
C THR A 140 7.91 11.31 5.54
N PRO A 141 8.23 12.57 5.90
CA PRO A 141 7.75 13.23 7.12
C PRO A 141 6.25 13.17 7.46
N PRO A 142 5.31 13.05 6.51
CA PRO A 142 3.89 12.83 6.83
C PRO A 142 3.62 11.56 7.65
N TYR A 143 4.50 10.55 7.58
CA TYR A 143 4.34 9.24 8.21
C TYR A 143 5.13 9.10 9.53
N VAL A 144 5.68 10.21 10.05
CA VAL A 144 6.51 10.22 11.25
C VAL A 144 5.69 9.89 12.51
N GLY A 145 6.25 9.07 13.39
CA GLY A 145 5.77 8.91 14.76
C GLY A 145 6.75 9.53 15.75
N PRO A 146 7.52 8.71 16.50
CA PRO A 146 8.66 9.23 17.27
C PRO A 146 9.71 9.90 16.36
N PRO A 147 10.60 10.73 16.92
CA PRO A 147 11.61 11.45 16.16
C PRO A 147 12.39 10.56 15.18
N SER A 148 12.38 10.95 13.90
CA SER A 148 13.08 10.26 12.80
C SER A 148 12.66 8.80 12.56
N THR A 149 11.48 8.39 13.01
CA THR A 149 10.98 7.02 12.87
C THR A 149 9.58 6.99 12.28
N VAL A 150 9.27 5.92 11.55
CA VAL A 150 7.92 5.66 11.05
C VAL A 150 6.98 5.42 12.22
N HIS A 151 5.78 6.00 12.18
CA HIS A 151 4.77 5.76 13.20
C HIS A 151 4.41 4.27 13.27
N GLY A 152 4.32 3.71 14.48
CA GLY A 152 4.00 2.28 14.65
C GLY A 152 2.68 1.87 13.98
N GLY A 153 1.65 2.74 14.06
CA GLY A 153 0.40 2.53 13.31
C GLY A 153 0.55 2.50 11.78
N VAL A 154 1.54 3.20 11.20
CA VAL A 154 1.84 3.13 9.77
C VAL A 154 2.55 1.82 9.44
N VAL A 155 3.50 1.39 10.29
CA VAL A 155 4.12 0.05 10.17
C VAL A 155 3.06 -1.04 10.20
N ALA A 156 2.08 -0.94 11.12
CA ALA A 156 0.97 -1.88 11.20
C ALA A 156 0.09 -1.87 9.95
N LEU A 157 -0.21 -0.69 9.41
CA LEU A 157 -0.97 -0.55 8.17
C LEU A 157 -0.22 -1.18 6.98
N VAL A 158 1.10 -1.01 6.89
CA VAL A 158 1.91 -1.65 5.84
C VAL A 158 1.92 -3.16 5.98
N PHE A 159 1.99 -3.70 7.20
CA PHE A 159 1.91 -5.15 7.41
C PHE A 159 0.55 -5.72 7.02
N ASP A 160 -0.56 -5.07 7.40
CA ASP A 160 -1.90 -5.53 7.00
C ASP A 160 -2.02 -5.63 5.47
N GLU A 161 -1.55 -4.60 4.76
CA GLU A 161 -1.52 -4.57 3.29
C GLU A 161 -0.61 -5.66 2.72
N LEU A 162 0.64 -5.75 3.19
CA LEU A 162 1.65 -6.68 2.69
C LEU A 162 1.20 -8.14 2.80
N LEU A 163 0.69 -8.52 3.97
CA LEU A 163 0.21 -9.88 4.23
C LEU A 163 -1.09 -10.17 3.46
N GLY A 164 -1.99 -9.18 3.35
CA GLY A 164 -3.22 -9.29 2.56
C GLY A 164 -2.94 -9.49 1.07
N VAL A 165 -1.99 -8.74 0.51
CA VAL A 165 -1.52 -8.92 -0.87
C VAL A 165 -0.92 -10.31 -1.06
N CYS A 166 -0.11 -10.80 -0.12
CA CYS A 166 0.43 -12.16 -0.16
C CYS A 166 -0.69 -13.22 -0.24
N ALA A 167 -1.77 -13.07 0.54
CA ALA A 167 -2.93 -13.95 0.46
C ALA A 167 -3.59 -13.92 -0.93
N VAL A 168 -3.75 -12.72 -1.51
CA VAL A 168 -4.43 -12.54 -2.81
C VAL A 168 -3.62 -13.11 -3.97
N VAL A 169 -2.32 -12.83 -4.06
CA VAL A 169 -1.49 -13.32 -5.18
C VAL A 169 -1.39 -14.84 -5.21
N ASN A 170 -1.57 -15.49 -4.06
CA ASN A 170 -1.62 -16.94 -3.93
C ASN A 170 -3.03 -17.53 -4.15
N GLY A 171 -4.00 -16.72 -4.60
CA GLY A 171 -5.37 -17.17 -4.87
C GLY A 171 -6.17 -17.51 -3.62
N LEU A 172 -5.68 -17.16 -2.43
CA LEU A 172 -6.32 -17.50 -1.16
C LEU A 172 -7.32 -16.45 -0.68
N GLY A 173 -7.31 -15.24 -1.27
CA GLY A 173 -8.33 -14.19 -1.13
C GLY A 173 -9.09 -14.19 0.20
N ALA A 174 -8.53 -13.52 1.22
CA ALA A 174 -8.96 -13.66 2.60
C ALA A 174 -9.01 -12.32 3.33
N MET A 175 -9.86 -12.23 4.36
CA MET A 175 -10.02 -11.04 5.20
C MET A 175 -9.13 -11.14 6.43
N THR A 176 -8.54 -10.04 6.89
CA THR A 176 -7.76 -10.01 8.14
C THR A 176 -8.64 -10.44 9.32
N GLY A 177 -8.26 -11.54 9.98
CA GLY A 177 -8.88 -11.99 11.23
C GLY A 177 -8.08 -11.55 12.45
N THR A 178 -6.75 -11.64 12.38
CA THR A 178 -5.84 -11.18 13.45
C THR A 178 -4.52 -10.72 12.85
N LEU A 179 -3.95 -9.66 13.41
CA LEU A 179 -2.61 -9.16 13.07
C LEU A 179 -1.82 -8.94 14.35
N THR A 180 -0.72 -9.66 14.52
CA THR A 180 0.20 -9.50 15.66
C THR A 180 1.51 -8.95 15.16
N ILE A 181 2.01 -7.86 15.77
CA ILE A 181 3.24 -7.18 15.33
C ILE A 181 4.21 -7.07 16.50
N ARG A 182 5.48 -7.36 16.23
CA ARG A 182 6.59 -7.15 17.17
C ARG A 182 7.54 -6.10 16.62
N TYR A 183 7.61 -4.95 17.30
CA TYR A 183 8.57 -3.90 17.01
C TYR A 183 9.90 -4.25 17.67
N ARG A 184 10.91 -4.56 16.87
CA ARG A 184 12.23 -5.02 17.32
C ARG A 184 13.23 -3.86 17.43
N ARG A 185 13.20 -2.96 16.45
CA ARG A 185 14.03 -1.73 16.39
C ARG A 185 13.19 -0.60 15.77
N PRO A 186 13.59 0.67 15.96
CA PRO A 186 12.94 1.77 15.27
C PRO A 186 13.02 1.59 13.75
N THR A 187 11.88 1.62 13.07
CA THR A 187 11.82 1.66 11.60
C THR A 187 12.14 3.09 11.16
N PRO A 188 13.22 3.31 10.38
CA PRO A 188 13.70 4.66 10.09
C PRO A 188 12.78 5.40 9.13
N LEU A 189 12.70 6.72 9.34
CA LEU A 189 12.09 7.64 8.38
C LEU A 189 13.14 8.09 7.34
N GLN A 190 12.73 8.36 6.10
CA GLN A 190 13.57 8.85 5.00
C GLN A 190 14.75 7.93 4.64
N ALA A 191 14.65 6.65 4.97
CA ALA A 191 15.58 5.60 4.57
C ALA A 191 14.79 4.42 4.00
N GLN A 192 15.44 3.64 3.14
CA GLN A 192 14.82 2.45 2.57
C GLN A 192 14.63 1.38 3.65
N VAL A 193 13.46 0.76 3.64
CA VAL A 193 13.11 -0.40 4.45
C VAL A 193 12.65 -1.50 3.50
N ASP A 194 13.27 -2.67 3.61
CA ASP A 194 12.95 -3.85 2.83
C ASP A 194 11.81 -4.64 3.50
N LEU A 195 10.85 -5.09 2.70
CA LEU A 195 9.64 -5.79 3.11
C LEU A 195 9.67 -7.21 2.57
N ARG A 196 9.22 -8.19 3.36
CA ARG A 196 9.00 -9.57 2.90
C ARG A 196 7.75 -10.16 3.50
N SER A 197 7.04 -11.00 2.76
CA SER A 197 5.94 -11.82 3.28
C SER A 197 5.81 -13.15 2.55
N TRP A 198 5.38 -14.18 3.29
CA TRP A 198 5.13 -15.53 2.79
C TRP A 198 4.00 -16.20 3.59
N ILE A 199 3.34 -17.18 2.97
CA ILE A 199 2.38 -18.04 3.67
C ILE A 199 3.17 -19.05 4.50
N ASP A 200 2.93 -19.09 5.81
CA ASP A 200 3.49 -20.12 6.70
C ASP A 200 2.72 -21.43 6.55
N ARG A 201 1.39 -21.36 6.66
CA ARG A 201 0.50 -22.54 6.51
C ARG A 201 -0.95 -22.17 6.25
N VAL A 202 -1.72 -23.17 5.84
CA VAL A 202 -3.18 -23.08 5.68
C VAL A 202 -3.88 -24.17 6.49
N GLU A 203 -4.80 -23.78 7.37
CA GLU A 203 -5.62 -24.70 8.18
C GLU A 203 -7.11 -24.43 7.95
N GLY A 204 -7.73 -25.21 7.07
CA GLY A 204 -9.13 -25.03 6.68
C GLY A 204 -9.37 -23.65 6.07
N ARG A 205 -10.09 -22.78 6.80
CA ARG A 205 -10.38 -21.40 6.38
C ARG A 205 -9.32 -20.38 6.79
N LYS A 206 -8.38 -20.77 7.65
CA LYS A 206 -7.34 -19.88 8.18
C LYS A 206 -6.11 -19.97 7.31
N VAL A 207 -5.58 -18.83 6.90
CA VAL A 207 -4.30 -18.67 6.22
C VAL A 207 -3.40 -17.91 7.17
N PHE A 208 -2.28 -18.52 7.54
CA PHE A 208 -1.27 -17.93 8.41
C PHE A 208 -0.16 -17.37 7.52
N ILE A 209 0.12 -16.08 7.66
CA ILE A 209 1.04 -15.34 6.79
C ILE A 209 1.98 -14.55 7.68
N ASP A 210 3.27 -14.72 7.44
CA ASP A 210 4.32 -13.99 8.15
C ASP A 210 4.87 -12.87 7.27
N GLY A 211 5.43 -11.86 7.92
CA GLY A 211 6.11 -10.77 7.24
C GLY A 211 7.15 -10.07 8.09
N THR A 212 8.14 -9.48 7.43
CA THR A 212 9.27 -8.81 8.09
C THR A 212 9.63 -7.49 7.41
N MET A 213 10.18 -6.56 8.21
CA MET A 213 10.74 -5.28 7.78
C MET A 213 12.20 -5.16 8.21
N HIS A 214 13.08 -4.85 7.28
CA HIS A 214 14.51 -4.72 7.52
C HIS A 214 15.04 -3.35 7.08
N HIS A 215 15.99 -2.82 7.83
CA HIS A 215 16.78 -1.66 7.41
C HIS A 215 18.26 -2.01 7.56
N ASP A 216 19.04 -1.85 6.49
CA ASP A 216 20.47 -2.23 6.45
C ASP A 216 20.71 -3.69 6.92
N GLY A 217 19.79 -4.59 6.57
CA GLY A 217 19.83 -6.00 6.96
C GLY A 217 19.35 -6.31 8.40
N GLU A 218 19.10 -5.30 9.22
CA GLU A 218 18.63 -5.45 10.60
C GLU A 218 17.11 -5.49 10.69
N LEU A 219 16.56 -6.47 11.42
CA LEU A 219 15.11 -6.60 11.64
C LEU A 219 14.58 -5.43 12.48
N THR A 220 13.69 -4.64 11.90
CA THR A 220 13.02 -3.50 12.57
C THR A 220 11.67 -3.91 13.13
N ALA A 221 10.88 -4.68 12.38
CA ALA A 221 9.60 -5.21 12.83
C ALA A 221 9.26 -6.51 12.10
N GLU A 222 8.41 -7.32 12.71
CA GLU A 222 7.86 -8.54 12.11
C GLU A 222 6.39 -8.68 12.50
N ALA A 223 5.64 -9.41 11.69
CA ALA A 223 4.21 -9.63 11.87
C ALA A 223 3.80 -11.06 11.54
N GLU A 224 2.82 -11.54 12.31
CA GLU A 224 2.08 -12.79 12.06
C GLU A 224 0.61 -12.40 11.84
N GLY A 225 0.05 -12.79 10.69
CA GLY A 225 -1.32 -12.52 10.30
C GLY A 225 -2.13 -13.80 10.16
N ILE A 226 -3.35 -13.81 10.68
CA ILE A 226 -4.35 -14.84 10.43
C ILE A 226 -5.43 -14.25 9.53
N PHE A 227 -5.52 -14.74 8.30
CA PHE A 227 -6.51 -14.32 7.32
C PHE A 227 -7.58 -15.41 7.15
N ILE A 228 -8.84 -15.00 6.98
CA ILE A 228 -9.99 -15.90 6.88
C ILE A 228 -10.52 -15.89 5.44
N ARG A 229 -10.44 -17.04 4.78
CA ARG A 229 -10.96 -17.25 3.42
C ARG A 229 -12.48 -17.07 3.40
N MET A 230 -13.01 -16.30 2.45
CA MET A 230 -14.44 -15.95 2.40
C MET A 230 -15.33 -17.07 1.84
N ASN A 231 -14.83 -17.85 0.87
CA ASN A 231 -15.56 -18.95 0.21
C ASN A 231 -14.81 -20.28 0.37
N ALA A 232 -15.02 -20.99 1.48
CA ALA A 232 -14.46 -22.32 1.71
C ALA A 232 -15.55 -23.38 1.74
#